data_AF-A0A7S2G373-F1
#
_entry.id   AF-A0A7S2G373-F1
#
_cell.length_a   1.000
_cell.length_b   1.000
_cell.length_c   1.000
_cell.angle_alpha   90.00
_cell.angle_beta   90.00
_cell.angle_gamma   90.00
#
_symmetry.space_group_name_H-M   'P 1'
#
loop_
_entity.id
_entity.type
_entity.pdbx_description
1 polymer ?
#
loop_
_entity_poly.entity_id
_entity_poly.type
_entity_poly.pdbx_seq_one_letter_code
_entity_poly.pdbx_strand_id
1 'polypeptide(L)'
;AAEEAERPSAASGAAAACLPPKEALTVMQWVLQQSRDTLPGMLEWWPDPLIDGVCRGKDELSEVQRYVEHGWPLPVGRPQMPPRSAALFLLRWLQLLPEPVLPHTAAELFDGSEGALEGLPRLPPLPRSVLLCTAALFAQLAARHGPRGDITTRLAACLMQQPQPSKAARQLLGALMAELLADPGFPPSAALAALASKDER
;
A
#
# COMPACT_ATOMS: atom_id res chain seq x y z
N ALA A 1 -43.44 41.92 -0.04
CA ALA A 1 -42.25 41.67 -0.86
C ALA A 1 -41.09 41.53 0.11
N ALA A 2 -40.83 40.36 0.69
CA ALA A 2 -40.34 39.13 0.06
C ALA A 2 -38.92 39.31 -0.47
N GLU A 3 -37.94 38.90 0.33
CA GLU A 3 -36.78 38.15 -0.16
C GLU A 3 -36.22 37.33 0.99
N GLU A 4 -36.62 36.07 1.00
CA GLU A 4 -36.02 35.00 1.78
C GLU A 4 -34.58 34.83 1.32
N ALA A 5 -33.61 35.04 2.23
CA ALA A 5 -32.25 34.59 2.00
C ALA A 5 -32.20 33.06 2.20
N GLU A 6 -32.43 32.38 1.09
CA GLU A 6 -32.33 30.95 0.89
C GLU A 6 -30.98 30.42 1.39
N ARG A 7 -31.03 29.44 2.29
CA ARG A 7 -29.85 28.63 2.67
C ARG A 7 -29.45 27.76 1.49
N PRO A 8 -28.16 27.70 1.10
CA PRO A 8 -27.66 26.49 0.47
C PRO A 8 -27.39 25.44 1.56
N SER A 9 -28.33 24.49 1.63
CA SER A 9 -28.14 23.14 2.16
C SER A 9 -27.15 22.35 1.28
N ALA A 10 -26.44 21.42 1.91
CA ALA A 10 -25.72 20.29 1.32
C ALA A 10 -24.40 20.56 0.55
N ALA A 11 -23.29 20.60 1.29
CA ALA A 11 -22.10 19.82 0.91
C ALA A 11 -22.13 18.57 1.81
N SER A 12 -22.85 17.53 1.37
CA SER A 12 -22.24 16.26 0.95
C SER A 12 -21.18 15.80 1.96
N GLY A 13 -21.62 14.99 2.92
CA GLY A 13 -20.75 14.20 3.78
C GLY A 13 -20.05 13.14 2.95
N ALA A 14 -19.08 13.53 2.12
CA ALA A 14 -18.11 12.60 1.61
C ALA A 14 -17.33 12.11 2.83
N ALA A 15 -17.67 10.89 3.31
CA ALA A 15 -16.87 10.20 4.30
C ALA A 15 -15.40 10.30 3.87
N ALA A 16 -14.61 11.08 4.62
CA ALA A 16 -13.23 11.29 4.28
C ALA A 16 -12.56 9.92 4.31
N ALA A 17 -12.14 9.42 3.14
CA ALA A 17 -11.59 8.09 3.04
C ALA A 17 -10.42 7.96 4.02
N CYS A 18 -10.46 6.91 4.85
CA CYS A 18 -9.38 6.64 5.79
C CYS A 18 -8.10 6.39 4.99
N LEU A 19 -7.02 7.09 5.32
CA LEU A 19 -5.71 6.91 4.71
C LEU A 19 -4.78 6.17 5.67
N PRO A 20 -3.74 5.49 5.14
CA PRO A 20 -2.67 4.94 5.97
C PRO A 20 -2.03 6.01 6.87
N PRO A 21 -1.32 5.60 7.95
CA PRO A 21 -0.53 6.53 8.74
C PRO A 21 0.41 7.35 7.85
N LYS A 22 0.54 8.64 8.16
CA LYS A 22 1.26 9.61 7.32
C LYS A 22 2.69 9.16 7.02
N GLU A 23 3.34 8.48 7.96
CA GLU A 23 4.69 7.94 7.86
C GLU A 23 4.78 6.90 6.74
N ALA A 24 3.90 5.90 6.78
CA ALA A 24 3.83 4.86 5.76
C ALA A 24 3.47 5.47 4.39
N LEU A 25 2.48 6.38 4.36
CA LEU A 25 2.07 7.04 3.13
C LEU A 25 3.20 7.89 2.51
N THR A 26 3.95 8.62 3.32
CA THR A 26 5.10 9.43 2.88
C THR A 26 6.18 8.54 2.24
N VAL A 27 6.48 7.39 2.86
CA VAL A 27 7.45 6.43 2.32
C VAL A 27 6.94 5.83 1.00
N MET A 28 5.67 5.44 0.92
CA MET A 28 5.07 4.91 -0.32
C MET A 28 5.12 5.94 -1.46
N GLN A 29 4.74 7.19 -1.18
CA GLN A 29 4.79 8.28 -2.16
C GLN A 29 6.23 8.55 -2.62
N TRP A 30 7.19 8.54 -1.70
CA TRP A 30 8.59 8.73 -2.03
C TRP A 30 9.11 7.62 -2.95
N VAL A 31 8.84 6.34 -2.65
CA VAL A 31 9.23 5.21 -3.52
C VAL A 31 8.60 5.35 -4.91
N LEU A 32 7.33 5.73 -4.97
CA LEU A 32 6.64 5.92 -6.25
C LEU A 32 7.22 7.09 -7.06
N GLN A 33 7.62 8.17 -6.40
CA GLN A 33 8.30 9.29 -7.04
C GLN A 33 9.64 8.85 -7.64
N GLN A 34 10.46 8.10 -6.88
CA GLN A 34 11.73 7.55 -7.38
C GLN A 34 11.51 6.65 -8.60
N SER A 35 10.43 5.86 -8.59
CA SER A 35 10.02 5.02 -9.73
C SER A 35 9.68 5.81 -10.98
N ARG A 36 8.96 6.93 -10.83
CA ARG A 36 8.61 7.82 -11.95
C ARG A 36 9.84 8.52 -12.53
N ASP A 37 10.75 8.96 -11.66
CA ASP A 37 11.97 9.67 -12.04
C ASP A 37 13.04 8.73 -12.65
N THR A 38 12.91 7.42 -12.43
CA THR A 38 13.81 6.41 -12.97
C THR A 38 13.26 5.81 -14.27
N LEU A 39 14.15 5.46 -15.20
CA LEU A 39 13.77 4.77 -16.43
C LEU A 39 13.06 3.43 -16.13
N PRO A 40 12.09 3.00 -16.97
CA PRO A 40 11.46 1.68 -16.83
C PRO A 40 12.50 0.56 -16.75
N GLY A 41 12.24 -0.44 -15.88
CA GLY A 41 13.16 -1.56 -15.64
C GLY A 41 14.44 -1.24 -14.85
N MET A 42 14.79 0.04 -14.64
CA MET A 42 16.09 0.42 -14.04
C MET A 42 16.07 0.59 -12.52
N LEU A 43 14.88 0.71 -11.90
CA LEU A 43 14.78 0.87 -10.45
C LEU A 43 15.03 -0.48 -9.75
N GLU A 44 15.95 -0.50 -8.79
CA GLU A 44 16.07 -1.58 -7.81
C GLU A 44 15.21 -1.22 -6.60
N TRP A 45 14.04 -1.85 -6.51
CA TRP A 45 12.98 -1.47 -5.58
C TRP A 45 12.51 -2.62 -4.68
N TRP A 46 12.72 -3.86 -5.10
CA TRP A 46 12.27 -5.03 -4.37
C TRP A 46 13.44 -5.63 -3.59
N PRO A 47 13.27 -5.98 -2.29
CA PRO A 47 14.33 -6.62 -1.52
C PRO A 47 14.53 -8.06 -1.99
N ASP A 48 15.76 -8.42 -2.31
CA ASP A 48 16.12 -9.80 -2.64
C ASP A 48 16.69 -10.48 -1.37
N PRO A 49 15.97 -11.43 -0.77
CA PRO A 49 16.44 -12.09 0.46
C PRO A 49 17.64 -13.02 0.23
N LEU A 50 17.97 -13.38 -1.02
CA LEU A 50 19.17 -14.15 -1.36
C LEU A 50 20.38 -13.21 -1.58
N ILE A 51 20.16 -11.91 -1.80
CA ILE A 51 21.22 -10.89 -1.94
C ILE A 51 21.43 -10.11 -0.63
N ASP A 52 20.38 -9.84 0.13
CA ASP A 52 20.40 -9.05 1.37
C ASP A 52 20.74 -9.87 2.62
N GLY A 53 21.48 -10.97 2.43
CA GLY A 53 21.90 -11.89 3.49
C GLY A 53 22.39 -11.18 4.75
N VAL A 54 21.60 -11.30 5.82
CA VAL A 54 21.94 -11.18 7.25
C VAL A 54 22.48 -9.82 7.77
N CYS A 55 23.08 -8.95 6.94
CA CYS A 55 23.70 -7.70 7.42
C CYS A 55 23.62 -6.48 6.48
N ARG A 56 23.44 -6.62 5.15
CA ARG A 56 23.32 -5.45 4.25
C ARG A 56 21.91 -4.86 4.34
N GLY A 57 21.83 -3.53 4.43
CA GLY A 57 20.56 -2.81 4.52
C GLY A 57 20.10 -2.45 5.94
N LYS A 58 20.76 -2.93 7.01
CA LYS A 58 20.44 -2.46 8.38
C LYS A 58 20.70 -0.97 8.55
N ASP A 59 21.83 -0.48 8.02
CA ASP A 59 22.18 0.93 8.07
C ASP A 59 21.26 1.76 7.17
N GLU A 60 21.00 1.30 5.94
CA GLU A 60 20.08 1.95 5.00
C GLU A 60 18.65 2.04 5.58
N LEU A 61 18.18 0.96 6.21
CA LEU A 61 16.88 0.90 6.88
C LEU A 61 16.82 1.82 8.11
N SER A 62 17.89 1.83 8.92
CA SER A 62 17.99 2.71 10.09
C SER A 62 17.99 4.18 9.67
N GLU A 63 18.57 4.50 8.51
CA GLU A 63 18.50 5.84 7.95
C GLU A 63 17.07 6.22 7.54
N VAL A 64 16.36 5.35 6.80
CA VAL A 64 14.94 5.57 6.46
C VAL A 64 14.11 5.78 7.73
N GLN A 65 14.29 4.91 8.72
CA GLN A 65 13.59 5.00 10.00
C GLN A 65 13.88 6.34 10.71
N ARG A 66 15.14 6.78 10.75
CA ARG A 66 15.51 8.07 11.34
C ARG A 66 14.77 9.23 10.68
N TYR A 67 14.74 9.28 9.34
CA TYR A 67 14.03 10.34 8.62
C TYR A 67 12.53 10.35 8.94
N VAL A 68 11.91 9.17 8.97
CA VAL A 68 10.48 9.02 9.29
C VAL A 68 10.18 9.45 10.72
N GLU A 69 10.95 9.00 11.71
CA GLU A 69 10.76 9.33 13.12
C GLU A 69 10.93 10.82 13.41
N HIS A 70 11.86 11.49 12.72
CA HIS A 70 12.10 12.93 12.88
C HIS A 70 11.16 13.79 12.02
N GLY A 71 10.31 13.18 11.19
CA GLY A 71 9.43 13.89 10.26
C GLY A 71 10.20 14.69 9.20
N TRP A 72 11.40 14.25 8.84
CA TRP A 72 12.22 14.91 7.82
C TRP A 72 11.81 14.49 6.41
N PRO A 73 12.01 15.37 5.41
CA PRO A 73 11.79 14.99 4.02
C PRO A 73 12.78 13.89 3.60
N LEU A 74 12.27 12.81 3.01
CA LEU A 74 13.09 11.71 2.50
C LEU A 74 13.96 12.20 1.34
N PRO A 75 15.29 11.98 1.37
CA PRO A 75 16.20 12.53 0.38
C PRO A 75 16.05 11.81 -0.97
N VAL A 76 16.26 12.52 -2.07
CA VAL A 76 16.25 11.97 -3.44
C VAL A 76 17.68 11.74 -3.91
N GLY A 77 17.95 10.62 -4.60
CA GLY A 77 19.24 10.35 -5.24
C GLY A 77 20.41 10.08 -4.28
N ARG A 78 20.16 9.81 -3.00
CA ARG A 78 21.23 9.46 -2.04
C ARG A 78 21.53 7.95 -2.08
N PRO A 79 22.79 7.55 -2.31
CA PRO A 79 23.16 6.12 -2.33
C PRO A 79 22.87 5.37 -1.02
N GLN A 80 22.85 6.08 0.12
CA GLN A 80 22.61 5.50 1.44
C GLN A 80 21.12 5.23 1.72
N MET A 81 20.22 5.76 0.91
CA MET A 81 18.77 5.54 1.00
C MET A 81 18.22 5.14 -0.36
N PRO A 82 18.58 3.95 -0.87
CA PRO A 82 18.05 3.47 -2.14
C PRO A 82 16.55 3.11 -2.01
N PRO A 83 15.75 3.17 -3.09
CA PRO A 83 14.32 2.84 -3.06
C PRO A 83 13.98 1.47 -2.44
N ARG A 84 14.86 0.47 -2.62
CA ARG A 84 14.74 -0.84 -1.96
C ARG A 84 14.71 -0.77 -0.42
N SER A 85 15.43 0.16 0.21
CA SER A 85 15.49 0.24 1.68
C SER A 85 14.18 0.78 2.26
N ALA A 86 13.53 1.69 1.53
CA ALA A 86 12.18 2.15 1.83
C ALA A 86 11.12 1.05 1.62
N ALA A 87 11.24 0.24 0.57
CA ALA A 87 10.37 -0.93 0.39
C ALA A 87 10.56 -1.93 1.54
N LEU A 88 11.80 -2.21 1.94
CA LEU A 88 12.12 -3.06 3.09
C LEU A 88 11.57 -2.48 4.40
N PHE A 89 11.66 -1.15 4.59
CA PHE A 89 11.03 -0.44 5.70
C PHE A 89 9.53 -0.69 5.75
N LEU A 90 8.82 -0.52 4.63
CA LEU A 90 7.38 -0.76 4.54
C LEU A 90 7.01 -2.21 4.86
N LEU A 91 7.74 -3.19 4.31
CA LEU A 91 7.49 -4.60 4.59
C LEU A 91 7.71 -4.95 6.06
N ARG A 92 8.79 -4.43 6.67
CA ARG A 92 9.06 -4.63 8.10
C ARG A 92 8.03 -3.91 8.97
N TRP A 93 7.61 -2.72 8.58
CA TRP A 93 6.55 -1.99 9.27
C TRP A 93 5.25 -2.81 9.29
N LEU A 94 4.82 -3.38 8.16
CA LEU A 94 3.66 -4.27 8.08
C LEU A 94 3.79 -5.49 9.02
N GLN A 95 4.98 -6.08 9.12
CA GLN A 95 5.26 -7.22 10.00
C GLN A 95 5.29 -6.88 11.50
N LEU A 96 5.48 -5.61 11.85
CA LEU A 96 5.59 -5.14 13.24
C LEU A 96 4.29 -4.51 13.76
N LEU A 97 3.24 -4.43 12.93
CA LEU A 97 1.94 -3.97 13.40
C LEU A 97 1.40 -4.91 14.49
N PRO A 98 0.68 -4.38 15.50
CA PRO A 98 0.12 -5.20 16.57
C PRO A 98 -0.92 -6.21 16.06
N GLU A 99 -1.57 -5.90 14.94
CA GLU A 99 -2.51 -6.76 14.24
C GLU A 99 -2.17 -6.83 12.75
N PRO A 100 -2.37 -7.97 12.09
CA PRO A 100 -2.13 -8.11 10.66
C PRO A 100 -3.12 -7.25 9.86
N VAL A 101 -2.63 -6.62 8.79
CA VAL A 101 -3.46 -5.83 7.87
C VAL A 101 -4.50 -6.71 7.18
N LEU A 102 -4.11 -7.94 6.85
CA LEU A 102 -5.00 -8.94 6.28
C LEU A 102 -5.11 -10.14 7.23
N PRO A 103 -6.11 -10.15 8.12
CA PRO A 103 -6.40 -11.31 8.95
C PRO A 103 -6.71 -12.55 8.10
N HIS A 104 -6.32 -13.74 8.59
CA HIS A 104 -6.57 -15.00 7.89
C HIS A 104 -8.05 -15.21 7.55
N THR A 105 -8.94 -14.90 8.50
CA THR A 105 -10.40 -15.00 8.31
C THR A 105 -10.90 -14.11 7.18
N ALA A 106 -10.34 -12.91 7.01
CA ALA A 106 -10.72 -12.02 5.92
C ALA A 106 -10.22 -12.52 4.56
N ALA A 107 -9.01 -13.11 4.51
CA ALA A 107 -8.46 -13.67 3.29
C ALA A 107 -9.24 -14.91 2.79
N GLU A 108 -9.63 -15.81 3.69
CA GLU A 108 -10.36 -17.04 3.32
C GLU A 108 -11.80 -16.78 2.82
N LEU A 109 -12.33 -15.59 3.08
CA LEU A 109 -13.63 -15.18 2.56
C LEU A 109 -13.57 -14.77 1.08
N PHE A 110 -12.37 -14.60 0.52
CA PHE A 110 -12.20 -14.34 -0.91
C PHE A 110 -12.25 -15.66 -1.69
N ASP A 111 -13.34 -15.86 -2.44
CA ASP A 111 -13.55 -17.03 -3.28
C ASP A 111 -13.22 -16.77 -4.77
N GLY A 112 -12.91 -15.53 -5.13
CA GLY A 112 -12.59 -15.10 -6.49
C GLY A 112 -13.78 -15.07 -7.46
N SER A 113 -15.02 -15.19 -6.95
CA SER A 113 -16.23 -15.11 -7.77
C SER A 113 -16.64 -13.66 -8.10
N GLU A 114 -16.34 -12.73 -7.20
CA GLU A 114 -16.59 -11.29 -7.32
C GLU A 114 -15.27 -10.51 -7.51
N GLY A 115 -15.37 -9.21 -7.81
CA GLY A 115 -14.20 -8.32 -7.89
C GLY A 115 -13.45 -8.29 -6.57
N ALA A 116 -12.12 -8.20 -6.60
CA ALA A 116 -11.29 -8.22 -5.40
C ALA A 116 -11.62 -7.09 -4.43
N LEU A 117 -11.98 -5.91 -4.97
CA LEU A 117 -12.46 -4.78 -4.18
C LEU A 117 -13.79 -5.06 -3.47
N GLU A 118 -14.66 -5.92 -4.00
CA GLU A 118 -15.99 -6.20 -3.44
C GLU A 118 -15.92 -7.03 -2.15
N GLY A 119 -14.88 -7.84 -1.98
CA GLY A 119 -14.63 -8.60 -0.76
C GLY A 119 -14.05 -7.77 0.40
N LEU A 120 -13.57 -6.55 0.14
CA LEU A 120 -12.85 -5.73 1.13
C LEU A 120 -13.67 -4.95 2.17
N PRO A 121 -14.99 -4.64 2.01
CA PRO A 121 -15.77 -3.95 3.03
C PRO A 121 -15.76 -4.63 4.41
N ARG A 122 -15.42 -5.92 4.48
CA ARG A 122 -15.31 -6.68 5.74
C ARG A 122 -14.08 -6.32 6.56
N LEU A 123 -13.07 -5.71 5.97
CA LEU A 123 -11.90 -5.20 6.70
C LEU A 123 -12.23 -3.85 7.33
N PRO A 124 -11.71 -3.54 8.53
CA PRO A 124 -11.84 -2.19 9.09
C PRO A 124 -11.21 -1.13 8.16
N PRO A 125 -11.69 0.13 8.18
CA PRO A 125 -11.29 1.15 7.21
C PRO A 125 -9.77 1.37 7.10
N LEU A 126 -9.06 1.40 8.24
CA LEU A 126 -7.62 1.64 8.26
C LEU A 126 -6.82 0.47 7.64
N PRO A 127 -6.92 -0.79 8.10
CA PRO A 127 -6.30 -1.94 7.43
C PRO A 127 -6.65 -2.05 5.94
N ARG A 128 -7.92 -1.79 5.59
CA ARG A 128 -8.37 -1.75 4.19
C ARG A 128 -7.59 -0.73 3.37
N SER A 129 -7.43 0.48 3.89
CA SER A 129 -6.67 1.54 3.22
C SER A 129 -5.19 1.21 3.06
N VAL A 130 -4.58 0.59 4.08
CA VAL A 130 -3.18 0.13 4.06
C VAL A 130 -3.01 -0.96 3.02
N LEU A 131 -3.91 -1.94 2.97
CA LEU A 131 -3.90 -3.01 1.97
C LEU A 131 -3.96 -2.44 0.55
N LEU A 132 -4.91 -1.53 0.29
CA LEU A 132 -5.10 -0.93 -1.02
C LEU A 132 -3.90 -0.08 -1.46
N CYS A 133 -3.40 0.80 -0.59
CA CYS A 133 -2.25 1.64 -0.93
C CYS A 133 -1.00 0.79 -1.16
N THR A 134 -0.81 -0.25 -0.36
CA THR A 134 0.30 -1.19 -0.54
C THR A 134 0.15 -1.93 -1.87
N ALA A 135 -0.99 -2.57 -2.13
CA ALA A 135 -1.23 -3.29 -3.39
C ALA A 135 -1.06 -2.39 -4.62
N ALA A 136 -1.58 -1.15 -4.59
CA ALA A 136 -1.43 -0.17 -5.67
C ALA A 136 0.04 0.22 -5.90
N LEU A 137 0.80 0.49 -4.84
CA LEU A 137 2.24 0.80 -4.95
C LEU A 137 2.98 -0.34 -5.64
N PHE A 138 2.83 -1.56 -5.11
CA PHE A 138 3.56 -2.72 -5.61
C PHE A 138 3.13 -3.11 -7.04
N ALA A 139 1.86 -2.89 -7.39
CA ALA A 139 1.36 -3.08 -8.75
C ALA A 139 2.01 -2.10 -9.74
N GLN A 140 2.07 -0.81 -9.39
CA GLN A 140 2.69 0.22 -10.23
C GLN A 140 4.20 -0.02 -10.39
N LEU A 141 4.89 -0.39 -9.31
CA LEU A 141 6.32 -0.73 -9.36
C LEU A 141 6.59 -1.96 -10.23
N ALA A 142 5.81 -3.03 -10.07
CA ALA A 142 5.96 -4.25 -10.86
C ALA A 142 5.63 -4.02 -12.35
N ALA A 143 4.62 -3.21 -12.66
CA ALA A 143 4.26 -2.88 -14.04
C ALA A 143 5.35 -2.06 -14.75
N ARG A 144 5.98 -1.11 -14.05
CA ARG A 144 7.00 -0.23 -14.64
C ARG A 144 8.40 -0.83 -14.65
N HIS A 145 8.76 -1.59 -13.62
CA HIS A 145 10.13 -2.08 -13.41
C HIS A 145 10.27 -3.60 -13.49
N GLY A 146 9.18 -4.29 -13.81
CA GLY A 146 9.13 -5.75 -13.92
C GLY A 146 8.93 -6.43 -12.55
N PRO A 147 8.25 -7.60 -12.53
CA PRO A 147 8.14 -8.40 -11.32
C PRO A 147 9.51 -8.97 -10.92
N ARG A 148 9.85 -8.88 -9.64
CA ARG A 148 11.08 -9.43 -9.05
C ARG A 148 10.73 -10.64 -8.19
N GLY A 149 10.76 -11.85 -8.77
CA GLY A 149 10.40 -13.08 -8.06
C GLY A 149 8.92 -13.14 -7.68
N ASP A 150 8.58 -13.94 -6.67
CA ASP A 150 7.20 -14.10 -6.17
C ASP A 150 6.81 -12.99 -5.17
N ILE A 151 6.67 -11.77 -5.69
CA ILE A 151 6.27 -10.56 -4.93
C ILE A 151 4.96 -10.79 -4.20
N THR A 152 3.97 -11.37 -4.88
CA THR A 152 2.63 -11.57 -4.35
C THR A 152 2.66 -12.46 -3.11
N THR A 153 3.37 -13.59 -3.15
CA THR A 153 3.51 -14.45 -1.96
C THR A 153 4.21 -13.71 -0.82
N ARG A 154 5.29 -12.98 -1.08
CA ARG A 154 6.03 -12.29 -0.01
C ARG A 154 5.25 -11.14 0.61
N LEU A 155 4.54 -10.38 -0.22
CA LEU A 155 3.72 -9.28 0.24
C LEU A 155 2.51 -9.80 1.05
N ALA A 156 1.87 -10.88 0.59
CA ALA A 156 0.83 -11.56 1.37
C ALA A 156 1.37 -12.06 2.72
N ALA A 157 2.59 -12.62 2.74
CA ALA A 157 3.25 -13.05 3.99
C ALA A 157 3.42 -11.89 4.98
N CYS A 158 3.79 -10.69 4.50
CA CYS A 158 3.95 -9.50 5.35
C CYS A 158 2.61 -8.96 5.84
N LEU A 159 1.60 -8.89 4.97
CA LEU A 159 0.25 -8.39 5.30
C LEU A 159 -0.48 -9.30 6.30
N MET A 160 -0.27 -10.61 6.20
CA MET A 160 -0.80 -11.61 7.13
C MET A 160 0.07 -11.84 8.35
N GLN A 161 1.31 -11.33 8.35
CA GLN A 161 2.35 -11.63 9.35
C GLN A 161 2.61 -13.14 9.51
N GLN A 162 2.55 -13.89 8.42
CA GLN A 162 2.76 -15.33 8.39
C GLN A 162 3.82 -15.71 7.37
N PRO A 163 4.77 -16.61 7.71
CA PRO A 163 5.83 -17.01 6.78
C PRO A 163 5.28 -17.74 5.54
N GLN A 164 4.12 -18.40 5.69
CA GLN A 164 3.41 -19.08 4.62
C GLN A 164 1.99 -18.50 4.51
N PRO A 165 1.74 -17.54 3.62
CA PRO A 165 0.41 -16.99 3.43
C PRO A 165 -0.51 -18.02 2.77
N SER A 166 -1.81 -17.93 3.07
CA SER A 166 -2.79 -18.83 2.48
C SER A 166 -2.89 -18.62 0.96
N LYS A 167 -3.43 -19.63 0.27
CA LYS A 167 -3.68 -19.53 -1.18
C LYS A 167 -4.66 -18.39 -1.49
N ALA A 168 -5.72 -18.27 -0.68
CA ALA A 168 -6.73 -17.23 -0.84
C ALA A 168 -6.12 -15.82 -0.72
N ALA A 169 -5.25 -15.59 0.27
CA ALA A 169 -4.56 -14.31 0.42
C ALA A 169 -3.70 -13.93 -0.79
N ARG A 170 -2.97 -14.91 -1.35
CA ARG A 170 -2.16 -14.69 -2.57
C ARG A 170 -3.04 -14.38 -3.78
N GLN A 171 -4.17 -15.07 -3.93
CA GLN A 171 -5.13 -14.84 -5.01
C GLN A 171 -5.78 -13.46 -4.88
N LEU A 172 -6.25 -13.09 -3.68
CA LEU A 172 -6.80 -11.78 -3.38
C LEU A 172 -5.81 -10.67 -3.73
N LEU A 173 -4.57 -10.79 -3.25
CA LEU A 173 -3.55 -9.77 -3.50
C LEU A 173 -3.19 -9.66 -4.98
N GLY A 174 -3.07 -10.78 -5.69
CA GLY A 174 -2.85 -10.78 -7.13
C GLY A 174 -3.98 -10.10 -7.91
N ALA A 175 -5.23 -10.37 -7.53
CA ALA A 175 -6.40 -9.74 -8.13
C ALA A 175 -6.47 -8.23 -7.82
N LEU A 176 -6.22 -7.83 -6.57
CA LEU A 176 -6.16 -6.42 -6.18
C LEU A 176 -5.08 -5.66 -6.95
N MET A 177 -3.88 -6.22 -7.09
CA MET A 177 -2.81 -5.59 -7.84
C MET A 177 -3.18 -5.41 -9.32
N ALA A 178 -3.90 -6.37 -9.91
CA ALA A 178 -4.38 -6.26 -11.30
C ALA A 178 -5.47 -5.19 -11.45
N GLU A 179 -6.45 -5.14 -10.56
CA GLU A 179 -7.53 -4.14 -10.57
C GLU A 179 -7.00 -2.73 -10.34
N LEU A 180 -6.13 -2.55 -9.34
CA LEU A 180 -5.57 -1.24 -8.99
C LEU A 180 -4.56 -0.72 -10.01
N LEU A 181 -4.00 -1.59 -10.86
CA LEU A 181 -3.16 -1.13 -11.96
C LEU A 181 -3.97 -0.43 -13.06
N ALA A 182 -5.26 -0.76 -13.21
CA ALA A 182 -6.14 -0.12 -14.18
C ALA A 182 -6.48 1.33 -13.83
N ASP A 183 -6.31 1.74 -12.56
CA ASP A 183 -6.45 3.12 -12.07
C ASP A 183 -5.13 3.58 -11.43
N PRO A 184 -4.21 4.23 -12.20
CA PRO A 184 -2.85 4.53 -11.75
C PRO A 184 -2.76 5.66 -10.71
N GLY A 185 -3.89 6.19 -10.22
CA GLY A 185 -3.91 7.17 -9.14
C GLY A 185 -3.24 6.66 -7.86
N PHE A 186 -2.44 7.51 -7.20
CA PHE A 186 -1.86 7.20 -5.90
C PHE A 186 -2.01 8.37 -4.90
N PRO A 187 -2.59 8.15 -3.70
CA PRO A 187 -3.25 6.91 -3.27
C PRO A 187 -4.44 6.55 -4.20
N PRO A 188 -4.91 5.29 -4.22
CA PRO A 188 -5.98 4.82 -5.11
C PRO A 188 -7.34 5.39 -4.67
N SER A 189 -7.53 6.68 -4.91
CA SER A 189 -8.55 7.51 -4.27
C SER A 189 -9.96 7.11 -4.70
N ALA A 190 -10.15 6.67 -5.94
CA ALA A 190 -11.44 6.18 -6.42
C ALA A 190 -11.85 4.88 -5.70
N ALA A 191 -10.93 3.91 -5.58
CA ALA A 191 -11.17 2.66 -4.85
C ALA A 191 -11.44 2.91 -3.36
N LEU A 192 -10.67 3.81 -2.74
CA LEU A 192 -10.86 4.20 -1.35
C LEU A 192 -12.22 4.89 -1.12
N ALA A 193 -12.62 5.80 -2.00
CA ALA A 193 -13.92 6.47 -1.92
C ALA A 193 -15.09 5.52 -2.16
N ALA A 194 -14.97 4.61 -3.13
CA ALA A 194 -15.99 3.61 -3.41
C ALA A 194 -16.26 2.71 -2.19
N LEU A 195 -15.21 2.32 -1.46
CA LEU A 195 -15.35 1.50 -0.26
C LEU A 195 -15.84 2.27 0.96
N ALA A 196 -15.44 3.54 1.12
CA ALA A 196 -15.96 4.39 2.18
C ALA A 196 -17.48 4.59 2.06
N SER A 197 -18.00 4.78 0.83
CA SER A 197 -19.44 4.92 0.59
C SER A 197 -20.28 3.66 0.88
N LYS A 198 -19.61 2.48 0.95
CA LYS A 198 -20.27 1.20 1.29
C LYS A 198 -20.35 0.98 2.79
N ASP A 199 -19.51 1.63 3.59
CA ASP A 199 -19.53 1.51 5.06
C ASP A 199 -20.71 2.29 5.70
N GLU A 200 -21.38 3.18 4.94
CA GLU A 200 -22.52 3.99 5.39
C GLU A 200 -23.90 3.35 5.15
N ARG A 201 -23.96 2.16 4.54
CA ARG A 201 -25.19 1.43 4.22
C ARG A 201 -25.39 0.22 5.12
#